data_AF-A0AAD7RH28-F1
#
_entry.id   AF-A0AAD7RH28-F1
#
_cell.length_a   1.000
_cell.length_b   1.000
_cell.length_c   1.000
_cell.angle_alpha   90.00
_cell.angle_beta   90.00
_cell.angle_gamma   90.00
#
_symmetry.space_group_name_H-M   'P 1'
#
loop_
_entity.id
_entity.type
_entity.pdbx_description
1 polymer ?
#
loop_
_entity_poly.entity_id
_entity_poly.type
_entity_poly.pdbx_seq_one_letter_code
_entity_poly.pdbx_strand_id
1 'polypeptide(L)'
;MQTVGLIHTLEQCLNRMQTVGLIHTLEQCLNRMQTVGLIHTLEQCLNSMQTVGLIHTLEQCLNRMQTVGLIHTLEQCLNRMQTVGLIHTLEQCLNRMQTVGLIDTLEQCLNRMQTMGLIRTLEQCLNRMQTVGLIHTLEQCLNRMQTVGLIHTLEQCLNRMQTVGLIHTLEQCLNRRKTDAAIVISCSNRCTKPDAQLKFSTRRCGHI
;
A
#
# COMPACT_ATOMS: atom_id res chain seq x y z
N MET A 1 7.62 -31.03 0.12
CA MET A 1 6.88 -31.46 -1.08
C MET A 1 7.34 -30.61 -2.24
N GLN A 2 7.69 -31.25 -3.36
CA GLN A 2 7.99 -30.57 -4.62
C GLN A 2 6.99 -31.07 -5.65
N THR A 3 6.32 -30.15 -6.35
CA THR A 3 5.30 -30.51 -7.34
C THR A 3 5.46 -29.65 -8.58
N VAL A 4 5.33 -30.28 -9.75
CA VAL A 4 5.16 -29.58 -11.03
C VAL A 4 3.79 -29.98 -11.56
N GLY A 5 2.92 -29.01 -11.81
CA GLY A 5 1.56 -29.25 -12.30
C GLY A 5 0.48 -28.64 -11.41
N LEU A 6 -0.64 -29.36 -11.28
CA LEU A 6 -1.83 -28.89 -10.56
C LEU A 6 -1.92 -29.54 -9.18
N ILE A 7 -2.05 -28.71 -8.15
CA ILE A 7 -2.57 -29.09 -6.84
C ILE A 7 -4.01 -28.60 -6.79
N HIS A 8 -4.97 -29.52 -6.82
CA HIS A 8 -6.38 -29.15 -6.76
C HIS A 8 -6.74 -28.65 -5.36
N THR A 9 -6.52 -29.50 -4.36
CA THR A 9 -6.73 -29.16 -2.95
C THR A 9 -5.58 -29.72 -2.13
N LEU A 10 -5.15 -28.93 -1.15
CA LEU A 10 -4.26 -29.40 -0.10
C LEU A 10 -4.61 -28.69 1.20
N GLU A 11 -4.96 -29.46 2.23
CA GLU A 11 -5.32 -28.91 3.53
C GLU A 11 -4.08 -28.29 4.21
N GLN A 12 -2.99 -29.07 4.34
CA GLN A 12 -1.87 -28.63 5.16
C GLN A 12 -0.49 -28.93 4.56
N CYS A 13 0.41 -27.96 4.68
CA CYS A 13 1.84 -28.16 4.51
C CYS A 13 2.62 -27.65 5.72
N LEU A 14 3.24 -28.58 6.46
CA LEU A 14 3.93 -28.27 7.71
C LEU A 14 5.31 -27.59 7.51
N ASN A 15 6.08 -27.99 6.51
CA ASN A 15 7.51 -27.66 6.44
C ASN A 15 7.91 -26.86 5.20
N ARG A 16 7.99 -27.52 4.04
CA ARG A 16 8.42 -26.89 2.81
C ARG A 16 7.57 -27.37 1.65
N MET A 17 7.05 -26.40 0.92
CA MET A 17 6.39 -26.58 -0.36
C MET A 17 7.14 -25.81 -1.44
N GLN A 18 7.41 -26.48 -2.54
CA GLN A 18 7.87 -25.83 -3.77
C GLN A 18 6.97 -26.31 -4.90
N THR A 19 6.32 -25.38 -5.58
CA THR A 19 5.38 -25.70 -6.66
C THR A 19 5.71 -24.88 -7.90
N VAL A 20 5.72 -25.55 -9.06
CA VAL A 20 5.69 -24.89 -10.37
C VAL A 20 4.38 -25.28 -11.04
N GLY A 21 3.45 -24.33 -11.19
CA GLY A 21 2.14 -24.59 -11.77
C GLY A 21 1.01 -23.91 -11.03
N LEU A 22 -0.11 -24.62 -10.88
CA LEU A 22 -1.34 -24.10 -10.30
C LEU A 22 -1.62 -24.75 -8.96
N ILE A 23 -1.85 -23.94 -7.93
CA ILE A 23 -2.49 -24.34 -6.69
C ILE A 23 -3.89 -23.77 -6.72
N HIS A 24 -4.91 -24.61 -6.83
CA HIS A 24 -6.28 -24.13 -6.80
C HIS A 24 -6.69 -23.76 -5.37
N THR A 25 -6.49 -24.65 -4.40
CA THR A 25 -6.76 -24.33 -2.99
C THR A 25 -5.68 -24.91 -2.10
N LEU A 26 -5.19 -24.07 -1.18
CA LEU A 26 -4.35 -24.48 -0.06
C LEU A 26 -4.85 -23.81 1.22
N GLU A 27 -5.27 -24.59 2.21
CA GLU A 27 -5.77 -24.00 3.47
C GLU A 27 -4.60 -23.45 4.27
N GLN A 28 -3.59 -24.28 4.58
CA GLN A 28 -2.52 -23.87 5.49
C GLN A 28 -1.12 -24.23 5.03
N CYS A 29 -0.23 -23.24 5.08
CA CYS A 29 1.21 -23.44 5.05
C CYS A 29 1.88 -22.86 6.31
N LEU A 30 2.47 -23.73 7.13
CA LEU A 30 3.04 -23.29 8.40
C LEU A 30 4.43 -22.66 8.24
N ASN A 31 5.29 -23.20 7.38
CA ASN A 31 6.70 -22.85 7.37
C ASN A 31 7.16 -22.10 6.13
N ARG A 32 7.34 -22.79 5.00
CA ARG A 32 7.84 -22.15 3.78
C ARG A 32 7.10 -22.65 2.55
N MET A 33 6.61 -21.69 1.78
CA MET A 33 6.06 -21.90 0.45
C MET A 33 6.86 -21.11 -0.57
N GLN A 34 7.21 -21.77 -1.67
CA GLN A 34 7.74 -21.13 -2.87
C GLN A 34 6.92 -21.59 -4.06
N THR A 35 6.31 -20.65 -4.78
CA THR A 35 5.46 -20.97 -5.92
C THR A 35 5.88 -20.15 -7.13
N VAL A 36 6.02 -20.82 -8.27
CA VAL A 36 6.09 -20.18 -9.59
C VAL A 36 4.83 -20.56 -10.34
N GLY A 37 3.94 -19.60 -10.56
CA GLY A 37 2.67 -19.82 -11.24
C GLY A 37 1.49 -19.15 -10.54
N LEU A 38 0.36 -19.85 -10.49
CA LEU A 38 -0.91 -19.31 -10.01
C LEU A 38 -1.28 -19.97 -8.67
N ILE A 39 -1.63 -19.15 -7.69
CA ILE A 39 -2.34 -19.56 -6.48
C ILE A 39 -3.74 -18.96 -6.60
N HIS A 40 -4.76 -19.79 -6.72
CA HIS A 40 -6.12 -19.28 -6.77
C HIS A 40 -6.60 -18.91 -5.36
N THR A 41 -6.53 -19.84 -4.41
CA THR A 41 -6.84 -19.54 -3.00
C THR A 41 -5.76 -20.09 -2.08
N LEU A 42 -5.31 -19.23 -1.17
CA LEU A 42 -4.52 -19.62 0.00
C LEU A 42 -5.14 -18.99 1.24
N GLU A 43 -5.62 -19.77 2.20
CA GLU A 43 -6.22 -19.19 3.41
C GLU A 43 -5.12 -18.63 4.32
N GLN A 44 -4.14 -19.46 4.69
CA GLN A 44 -3.14 -19.05 5.68
C GLN A 44 -1.70 -19.44 5.32
N CYS A 45 -0.81 -18.45 5.42
CA CYS A 45 0.63 -18.67 5.49
C CYS A 45 1.22 -18.07 6.76
N LEU A 46 1.71 -18.93 7.66
CA LEU A 46 2.21 -18.48 8.96
C LEU A 46 3.60 -17.84 8.88
N ASN A 47 4.57 -18.50 8.24
CA ASN A 47 5.98 -18.07 8.34
C ASN A 47 6.52 -17.35 7.10
N SER A 48 6.57 -18.01 5.94
CA SER A 48 7.17 -17.40 4.76
C SER A 48 6.55 -17.92 3.48
N MET A 49 6.22 -16.97 2.61
CA MET A 49 5.73 -17.23 1.28
C MET A 49 6.53 -16.40 0.26
N GLN A 50 6.93 -17.06 -0.82
CA GLN A 50 7.53 -16.43 -1.99
C GLN A 50 6.77 -16.87 -3.23
N THR A 51 6.24 -15.92 -3.99
CA THR A 51 5.50 -16.23 -5.21
C THR A 51 6.05 -15.42 -6.38
N VAL A 52 6.28 -16.09 -7.49
CA VAL A 52 6.45 -15.47 -8.81
C VAL A 52 5.25 -15.85 -9.65
N GLY A 53 4.38 -14.88 -9.93
CA GLY A 53 3.14 -15.11 -10.68
C GLY A 53 1.94 -14.42 -10.06
N LEU A 54 0.81 -15.11 -10.03
CA LEU A 54 -0.48 -14.54 -9.62
C LEU A 54 -0.99 -15.20 -8.35
N ILE A 55 -1.46 -14.38 -7.41
CA ILE A 55 -2.25 -14.78 -6.26
C ILE A 55 -3.63 -14.17 -6.46
N HIS A 56 -4.65 -15.00 -6.62
CA HIS A 56 -6.01 -14.48 -6.77
C HIS A 56 -6.56 -14.08 -5.41
N THR A 57 -6.55 -14.99 -4.44
CA THR A 57 -6.96 -14.70 -3.06
C THR A 57 -5.93 -15.23 -2.08
N LEU A 58 -5.56 -14.37 -1.13
CA LEU A 58 -4.86 -14.76 0.09
C LEU A 58 -5.53 -14.11 1.29
N GLU A 59 -6.06 -14.90 2.21
CA GLU A 59 -6.71 -14.33 3.39
C GLU A 59 -5.65 -13.79 4.36
N GLN A 60 -4.70 -14.63 4.78
CA GLN A 60 -3.77 -14.24 5.85
C GLN A 60 -2.31 -14.64 5.59
N CYS A 61 -1.43 -13.66 5.78
CA CYS A 61 0.00 -13.89 5.92
C CYS A 61 0.54 -13.26 7.22
N LEU A 62 1.01 -14.11 8.13
CA LEU A 62 1.39 -13.64 9.46
C LEU A 62 2.79 -13.00 9.46
N ASN A 63 3.79 -13.67 8.89
CA ASN A 63 5.18 -13.22 9.03
C ASN A 63 5.78 -12.56 7.80
N ARG A 64 5.98 -13.29 6.70
CA ARG A 64 6.69 -12.77 5.52
C ARG A 64 6.04 -13.21 4.23
N MET A 65 5.74 -12.21 3.40
CA MET A 65 5.32 -12.40 2.02
C MET A 65 6.26 -11.65 1.09
N GLN A 66 6.69 -12.33 0.03
CA GLN A 66 7.36 -11.71 -1.11
C GLN A 66 6.66 -12.16 -2.39
N THR A 67 6.19 -11.19 -3.18
CA THR A 67 5.51 -11.49 -4.44
C THR A 67 6.14 -10.70 -5.57
N VAL A 68 6.44 -11.37 -6.67
CA VAL A 68 6.72 -10.75 -7.96
C VAL A 68 5.58 -11.12 -8.90
N GLY A 69 4.75 -10.15 -9.24
CA GLY A 69 3.58 -10.35 -10.09
C GLY A 69 2.33 -9.68 -9.56
N LEU A 70 1.20 -10.38 -9.58
CA LEU A 70 -0.11 -9.82 -9.28
C LEU A 70 -0.71 -10.45 -8.02
N ILE A 71 -1.23 -9.61 -7.14
CA ILE A 71 -2.12 -9.97 -6.04
C ILE A 71 -3.47 -9.35 -6.34
N HIS A 72 -4.49 -10.17 -6.56
CA HIS A 72 -5.84 -9.65 -6.78
C HIS A 72 -6.46 -9.25 -5.45
N THR A 73 -6.53 -10.17 -4.50
CA THR A 73 -7.03 -9.87 -3.15
C THR A 73 -6.06 -10.39 -2.10
N LEU A 74 -5.76 -9.52 -1.14
CA LEU A 74 -5.13 -9.92 0.11
C LEU A 74 -5.86 -9.25 1.27
N GLU A 75 -6.43 -10.04 2.17
CA GLU A 75 -7.15 -9.47 3.32
C GLU A 75 -6.14 -8.95 4.34
N GLN A 76 -5.23 -9.80 4.83
CA GLN A 76 -4.37 -9.42 5.95
C GLN A 76 -2.90 -9.82 5.80
N CYS A 77 -2.03 -8.84 6.04
CA CYS A 77 -0.61 -9.08 6.29
C CYS A 77 -0.16 -8.48 7.62
N LEU A 78 0.25 -9.34 8.56
CA LEU A 78 0.52 -8.89 9.92
C LEU A 78 1.91 -8.26 10.08
N ASN A 79 2.95 -8.81 9.44
CA ASN A 79 4.33 -8.42 9.73
C ASN A 79 5.07 -7.76 8.55
N ARG A 80 5.39 -8.52 7.49
CA ARG A 80 6.16 -7.98 6.35
C ARG A 80 5.61 -8.45 5.02
N MET A 81 5.34 -7.48 4.16
CA MET A 81 5.04 -7.68 2.75
C MET A 81 6.02 -6.91 1.88
N GLN A 82 6.50 -7.58 0.85
CA GLN A 82 7.24 -6.97 -0.25
C GLN A 82 6.62 -7.42 -1.58
N THR A 83 6.18 -6.46 -2.39
CA THR A 83 5.57 -6.75 -3.69
C THR A 83 6.26 -5.96 -4.79
N VAL A 84 6.61 -6.64 -5.88
CA VAL A 84 6.98 -6.03 -7.14
C VAL A 84 5.89 -6.39 -8.16
N GLY A 85 5.07 -5.41 -8.53
CA GLY A 85 3.97 -5.61 -9.46
C GLY A 85 2.68 -4.92 -9.03
N LEU A 86 1.54 -5.62 -9.19
CA LEU A 86 0.21 -5.05 -8.97
C LEU A 86 -0.45 -5.67 -7.73
N ILE A 87 -1.01 -4.82 -6.88
CA ILE A 87 -1.96 -5.21 -5.85
C ILE A 87 -3.30 -4.56 -6.22
N HIS A 88 -4.32 -5.36 -6.48
CA HIS A 88 -5.64 -4.81 -6.79
C HIS A 88 -6.34 -4.40 -5.48
N THR A 89 -6.47 -5.31 -4.53
CA THR A 89 -7.04 -5.01 -3.21
C THR A 89 -6.14 -5.54 -2.11
N LEU A 90 -5.88 -4.68 -1.13
CA LEU A 90 -5.32 -5.06 0.15
C LEU A 90 -6.12 -4.41 1.27
N GLU A 91 -6.76 -5.20 2.13
CA GLU A 91 -7.55 -4.62 3.22
C GLU A 91 -6.61 -4.10 4.31
N GLN A 92 -5.73 -4.96 4.85
CA GLN A 92 -4.95 -4.59 6.02
C GLN A 92 -3.47 -5.00 5.96
N CYS A 93 -2.61 -4.04 6.27
CA CYS A 93 -1.23 -4.28 6.63
C CYS A 93 -0.85 -3.65 7.97
N LEU A 94 -0.53 -4.51 8.95
CA LEU A 94 -0.29 -4.05 10.32
C LEU A 94 1.10 -3.43 10.52
N ASN A 95 2.16 -4.00 9.93
CA ASN A 95 3.53 -3.65 10.29
C ASN A 95 4.33 -2.97 9.17
N ARG A 96 4.72 -3.72 8.14
CA ARG A 96 5.58 -3.18 7.07
C ARG A 96 5.12 -3.67 5.71
N MET A 97 4.87 -2.69 4.84
CA MET A 97 4.62 -2.90 3.42
C MET A 97 5.66 -2.16 2.61
N GLN A 98 6.21 -2.84 1.61
CA GLN A 98 7.02 -2.24 0.57
C GLN A 98 6.49 -2.68 -0.79
N THR A 99 6.11 -1.73 -1.64
CA THR A 99 5.58 -2.03 -2.97
C THR A 99 6.34 -1.24 -4.02
N VAL A 100 6.75 -1.93 -5.08
CA VAL A 100 7.21 -1.32 -6.33
C VAL A 100 6.20 -1.67 -7.41
N GLY A 101 5.44 -0.68 -7.87
CA GLY A 101 4.38 -0.89 -8.86
C GLY A 101 3.09 -0.17 -8.49
N LEU A 102 1.96 -0.86 -8.64
CA LEU A 102 0.63 -0.26 -8.51
C LEU A 102 -0.14 -0.89 -7.35
N ILE A 103 -0.82 -0.04 -6.59
CA ILE A 103 -1.84 -0.42 -5.62
C ILE A 103 -3.13 0.24 -6.08
N ASP A 104 -4.13 -0.54 -6.49
CA ASP A 104 -5.44 0.01 -6.84
C ASP A 104 -6.14 0.46 -5.56
N THR A 105 -6.32 -0.45 -4.59
CA THR A 105 -6.97 -0.13 -3.32
C THR A 105 -6.18 -0.68 -2.15
N LEU A 106 -5.97 0.18 -1.15
CA LEU A 106 -5.50 -0.21 0.16
C LEU A 106 -6.37 0.45 1.24
N GLU A 107 -7.05 -0.34 2.06
CA GLU A 107 -7.90 0.24 3.10
C GLU A 107 -7.04 0.74 4.26
N GLN A 108 -6.21 -0.12 4.85
CA GLN A 108 -5.51 0.22 6.09
C GLN A 108 -4.03 -0.18 6.10
N CYS A 109 -3.18 0.77 6.48
CA CYS A 109 -1.82 0.50 6.90
C CYS A 109 -1.50 1.14 8.26
N LEU A 110 -1.22 0.30 9.25
CA LEU A 110 -1.06 0.77 10.63
C LEU A 110 0.32 1.39 10.88
N ASN A 111 1.40 0.72 10.47
CA ASN A 111 2.75 1.11 10.90
C ASN A 111 3.60 1.79 9.82
N ARG A 112 4.03 1.05 8.79
CA ARG A 112 4.95 1.58 7.77
C ARG A 112 4.57 1.11 6.37
N MET A 113 4.37 2.07 5.50
CA MET A 113 4.21 1.87 4.06
C MET A 113 5.32 2.60 3.31
N GLN A 114 5.91 1.91 2.35
CA GLN A 114 6.79 2.49 1.36
C GLN A 114 6.35 2.05 -0.03
N THR A 115 6.03 3.00 -0.90
CA THR A 115 5.58 2.72 -2.26
C THR A 115 6.39 3.49 -3.28
N MET A 116 6.88 2.78 -4.29
CA MET A 116 7.47 3.36 -5.51
C MET A 116 6.52 3.06 -6.67
N GLY A 117 5.74 4.04 -7.11
CA GLY A 117 4.77 3.87 -8.18
C GLY A 117 3.44 4.58 -7.92
N LEU A 118 2.33 3.90 -8.21
CA LEU A 118 0.99 4.47 -8.18
C LEU A 118 0.16 3.86 -7.05
N ILE A 119 -0.48 4.72 -6.26
CA ILE A 119 -1.58 4.36 -5.36
C ILE A 119 -2.83 5.05 -5.90
N ARG A 120 -3.86 4.30 -6.29
CA ARG A 120 -5.13 4.92 -6.70
C ARG A 120 -5.94 5.34 -5.49
N THR A 121 -6.18 4.42 -4.56
CA THR A 121 -6.93 4.71 -3.35
C THR A 121 -6.18 4.17 -2.14
N LEU A 122 -6.04 5.03 -1.15
CA LEU A 122 -5.63 4.66 0.19
C LEU A 122 -6.56 5.33 1.20
N GLU A 123 -7.31 4.54 1.96
CA GLU A 123 -8.23 5.10 2.95
C GLU A 123 -7.45 5.58 4.17
N GLN A 124 -6.66 4.72 4.80
CA GLN A 124 -6.03 5.05 6.08
C GLN A 124 -4.56 4.62 6.18
N CYS A 125 -3.73 5.58 6.61
CA CYS A 125 -2.39 5.30 7.11
C CYS A 125 -2.16 5.93 8.50
N LEU A 126 -1.96 5.10 9.52
CA LEU A 126 -1.86 5.59 10.89
C LEU A 126 -0.49 6.19 11.20
N ASN A 127 0.61 5.49 10.91
CA ASN A 127 1.93 5.89 11.40
C ASN A 127 2.84 6.57 10.37
N ARG A 128 3.32 5.83 9.36
CA ARG A 128 4.30 6.36 8.40
C ARG A 128 4.00 5.89 6.99
N MET A 129 3.87 6.86 6.10
CA MET A 129 3.80 6.66 4.65
C MET A 129 4.96 7.37 3.97
N GLN A 130 5.62 6.66 3.06
CA GLN A 130 6.58 7.23 2.12
C GLN A 130 6.21 6.79 0.71
N THR A 131 6.00 7.74 -0.18
CA THR A 131 5.63 7.45 -1.57
C THR A 131 6.52 8.23 -2.52
N VAL A 132 7.03 7.54 -3.55
CA VAL A 132 7.61 8.19 -4.73
C VAL A 132 6.75 7.80 -5.92
N GLY A 133 6.08 8.78 -6.51
CA GLY A 133 5.16 8.58 -7.62
C GLY A 133 3.82 9.31 -7.42
N LEU A 134 2.73 8.64 -7.78
CA LEU A 134 1.39 9.24 -7.81
C LEU A 134 0.52 8.65 -6.69
N ILE A 135 -0.20 9.54 -6.00
CA ILE A 135 -1.33 9.17 -5.15
C ILE A 135 -2.56 9.85 -5.77
N HIS A 136 -3.54 9.07 -6.23
CA HIS A 136 -4.76 9.66 -6.75
C HIS A 136 -5.67 10.11 -5.59
N THR A 137 -6.00 9.22 -4.67
CA THR A 137 -6.80 9.54 -3.49
C THR A 137 -6.12 9.01 -2.24
N LEU A 138 -6.04 9.88 -1.24
CA LEU A 138 -5.70 9.52 0.13
C LEU A 138 -6.68 10.18 1.08
N GLU A 139 -7.47 9.39 1.81
CA GLU A 139 -8.46 9.95 2.73
C GLU A 139 -7.75 10.43 4.00
N GLN A 140 -7.03 9.54 4.70
CA GLN A 140 -6.48 9.87 6.01
C GLN A 140 -5.03 9.44 6.21
N CYS A 141 -4.21 10.38 6.69
CA CYS A 141 -2.90 10.08 7.27
C CYS A 141 -2.72 10.74 8.64
N LEU A 142 -2.59 9.93 9.68
CA LEU A 142 -2.60 10.43 11.06
C LEU A 142 -1.23 11.02 11.47
N ASN A 143 -0.12 10.29 11.28
CA ASN A 143 1.17 10.70 11.83
C ASN A 143 2.14 11.36 10.83
N ARG A 144 2.67 10.61 9.86
CA ARG A 144 3.72 11.13 8.97
C ARG A 144 3.51 10.68 7.53
N MET A 145 3.47 11.66 6.64
CA MET A 145 3.47 11.48 5.20
C MET A 145 4.68 12.16 4.58
N GLN A 146 5.37 11.44 3.71
CA GLN A 146 6.41 11.98 2.84
C GLN A 146 6.14 11.54 1.41
N THR A 147 5.96 12.50 0.49
CA THR A 147 5.68 12.20 -0.91
C THR A 147 6.63 12.95 -1.82
N VAL A 148 7.21 12.25 -2.79
CA VAL A 148 7.91 12.84 -3.93
C VAL A 148 7.11 12.50 -5.18
N GLY A 149 6.45 13.49 -5.76
CA GLY A 149 5.55 13.32 -6.90
C GLY A 149 4.23 14.04 -6.72
N LEU A 150 3.14 13.46 -7.22
CA LEU A 150 1.85 14.14 -7.29
C LEU A 150 0.81 13.46 -6.41
N ILE A 151 0.06 14.28 -5.69
CA ILE A 151 -1.13 13.90 -4.94
C ILE A 151 -2.33 14.60 -5.59
N HIS A 152 -3.27 13.85 -6.13
CA HIS A 152 -4.46 14.46 -6.72
C HIS A 152 -5.42 14.91 -5.63
N THR A 153 -5.81 14.01 -4.72
CA THR A 153 -6.70 14.32 -3.60
C THR A 153 -6.10 13.82 -2.29
N LEU A 154 -6.09 14.70 -1.30
CA LEU A 154 -5.81 14.36 0.10
C LEU A 154 -6.85 15.01 1.01
N GLU A 155 -7.65 14.21 1.70
CA GLU A 155 -8.69 14.78 2.58
C GLU A 155 -8.06 15.25 3.89
N GLN A 156 -7.39 14.36 4.63
CA GLN A 156 -6.92 14.67 5.98
C GLN A 156 -5.48 14.25 6.24
N CYS A 157 -4.69 15.17 6.79
CA CYS A 157 -3.41 14.87 7.41
C CYS A 157 -3.24 15.56 8.77
N LEU A 158 -3.19 14.78 9.85
CA LEU A 158 -3.25 15.32 11.21
C LEU A 158 -1.91 15.91 11.66
N ASN A 159 -0.80 15.18 11.52
CA ASN A 159 0.47 15.55 12.17
C ASN A 159 1.53 16.16 11.25
N ARG A 160 2.19 15.38 10.39
CA ARG A 160 3.31 15.87 9.58
C ARG A 160 3.17 15.47 8.12
N MET A 161 3.23 16.45 7.25
CA MET A 161 3.26 16.28 5.79
C MET A 161 4.50 16.94 5.20
N GLN A 162 5.21 16.19 4.36
CA GLN A 162 6.29 16.70 3.52
C GLN A 162 6.06 16.27 2.08
N THR A 163 5.90 17.22 1.17
CA THR A 163 5.68 16.92 -0.26
C THR A 163 6.64 17.71 -1.14
N VAL A 164 7.30 17.02 -2.05
CA VAL A 164 8.08 17.59 -3.15
C VAL A 164 7.36 17.23 -4.45
N GLY A 165 6.71 18.19 -5.10
CA GLY A 165 5.94 17.95 -6.32
C GLY A 165 4.66 18.79 -6.41
N LEU A 166 3.49 18.16 -6.58
CA LEU A 166 2.21 18.86 -6.75
C LEU A 166 1.13 18.22 -5.87
N ILE A 167 0.31 19.06 -5.22
CA ILE A 167 -0.95 18.63 -4.61
C ILE A 167 -2.07 19.41 -5.29
N HIS A 168 -3.05 18.70 -5.87
CA HIS A 168 -4.17 19.30 -6.59
C HIS A 168 -5.35 19.65 -5.66
N THR A 169 -5.63 18.81 -4.67
CA THR A 169 -6.70 19.05 -3.71
C THR A 169 -6.26 18.60 -2.32
N LEU A 170 -6.43 19.49 -1.34
CA LEU A 170 -6.12 19.25 0.06
C LEU A 170 -7.15 19.90 0.96
N GLU A 171 -7.96 19.09 1.66
CA GLU A 171 -9.04 19.61 2.49
C GLU A 171 -8.55 20.08 3.85
N GLN A 172 -7.86 19.22 4.62
CA GLN A 172 -7.46 19.50 5.99
C GLN A 172 -6.01 19.09 6.30
N CYS A 173 -5.28 19.98 6.98
CA CYS A 173 -4.00 19.67 7.59
C CYS A 173 -3.81 20.46 8.89
N LEU A 174 -3.69 19.77 10.02
CA LEU A 174 -3.83 20.39 11.35
C LEU A 174 -2.53 20.90 11.97
N ASN A 175 -1.40 20.22 11.78
CA ASN A 175 -0.18 20.51 12.56
C ASN A 175 1.00 21.08 11.76
N ARG A 176 1.68 20.27 10.92
CA ARG A 176 2.91 20.71 10.25
C ARG A 176 2.94 20.29 8.78
N ARG A 177 3.04 21.29 7.90
CA ARG A 177 3.23 21.11 6.45
C ARG A 177 4.55 21.72 6.01
N LYS A 178 5.37 20.96 5.29
CA LYS A 178 6.51 21.47 4.50
C LYS A 178 6.31 21.08 3.05
N THR A 179 6.24 22.06 2.17
CA THR A 179 5.98 21.84 0.74
C THR A 179 6.95 22.67 -0.08
N ASP A 180 7.80 21.99 -0.84
CA ASP A 180 8.61 22.60 -1.91
C ASP A 180 7.91 22.38 -3.26
N ALA A 181 6.59 22.58 -3.25
CA ALA A 181 5.62 22.12 -4.24
C ALA A 181 4.73 23.28 -4.68
N ALA A 182 4.33 23.29 -5.95
CA ALA A 182 3.18 24.08 -6.36
C ALA A 182 1.94 23.44 -5.71
N ILE A 183 1.11 24.23 -5.04
CA ILE A 183 -0.16 23.74 -4.51
C ILE A 183 -1.26 24.47 -5.26
N VAL A 184 -2.06 23.74 -6.02
CA VAL A 184 -3.33 24.25 -6.54
C VAL A 184 -4.33 24.03 -5.41
N ILE A 185 -4.79 25.13 -4.78
CA ILE A 185 -5.54 25.06 -3.53
C ILE A 185 -7.00 25.42 -3.78
N SER A 186 -7.90 24.48 -3.53
CA SER A 186 -9.26 24.73 -3.04
C SER A 186 -9.30 24.32 -1.55
N CYS A 187 -8.63 25.07 -0.66
CA CYS A 187 -8.63 24.79 0.77
C CYS A 187 -9.88 25.41 1.38
N SER A 188 -10.71 24.59 2.02
CA SER A 188 -11.89 25.05 2.73
C SER A 188 -11.66 25.46 4.19
N ASN A 189 -10.52 25.16 4.86
CA ASN A 189 -10.23 25.75 6.19
C ASN A 189 -8.79 25.59 6.75
N ARG A 190 -8.40 26.59 7.58
CA ARG A 190 -7.27 26.73 8.55
C ARG A 190 -6.07 25.75 8.45
N CYS A 191 -4.98 26.22 7.84
CA CYS A 191 -3.63 25.74 8.13
C CYS A 191 -2.92 26.71 9.09
N THR A 192 -2.53 26.27 10.29
CA THR A 192 -1.69 27.05 11.20
C THR A 192 -0.23 26.98 10.71
N LYS A 193 0.33 28.13 10.30
CA LYS A 193 1.71 28.22 9.75
C LYS A 193 2.78 28.03 10.82
N PRO A 194 3.91 27.41 10.45
CA PRO A 194 5.19 28.09 10.68
C PRO A 194 6.07 28.08 9.41
N ASP A 195 6.47 29.28 8.99
CA ASP A 195 7.62 29.65 8.14
C ASP A 195 8.04 28.72 6.99
N ALA A 196 7.59 29.04 5.77
CA ALA A 196 8.30 28.71 4.52
C ALA A 196 7.95 29.72 3.41
N GLN A 197 8.98 30.19 2.71
CA GLN A 197 8.91 31.17 1.62
C GLN A 197 8.01 30.68 0.48
N LEU A 198 6.94 31.42 0.23
CA LEU A 198 5.93 31.11 -0.78
C LEU A 198 6.18 31.95 -2.05
N LYS A 199 6.64 31.32 -3.12
CA LYS A 199 6.45 31.85 -4.49
C LYS A 199 5.10 31.35 -4.99
N PHE A 200 4.09 32.21 -4.90
CA PHE A 200 2.74 31.96 -5.42
C PHE A 200 2.54 32.65 -6.77
N SER A 201 1.90 31.94 -7.69
CA SER A 201 1.01 32.54 -8.69
C SER A 201 -0.41 32.47 -8.13
N THR A 202 -0.91 33.59 -7.62
CA THR A 202 -2.26 33.76 -7.09
C THR A 202 -3.27 33.98 -8.22
N ARG A 203 -4.30 33.13 -8.34
CA ARG A 203 -5.64 33.62 -8.72
C ARG A 203 -6.51 33.67 -7.47
N ARG A 204 -7.16 34.83 -7.30
CA ARG A 204 -8.02 35.23 -6.17
C ARG A 204 -9.11 34.20 -5.90
N CYS A 205 -9.40 33.96 -4.62
CA CYS A 205 -10.78 33.81 -4.16
C CYS A 205 -11.06 34.98 -3.23
N GLY A 206 -11.95 35.87 -3.67
CA GLY A 206 -12.51 36.95 -2.87
C GLY A 206 -13.99 36.67 -2.59
N HIS A 207 -14.45 37.18 -1.44
CA HIS A 207 -15.84 37.39 -0.97
C HIS A 207 -16.69 36.10 -0.89
N ILE A 208 -17.38 35.78 0.21
CA ILE A 208 -18.10 36.60 1.21
C ILE A 208 -17.80 36.05 2.62
#